data_AF-C7CC21-F1
#
_entry.id   AF-C7CC21-F1
#
_cell.length_a   1.000
_cell.length_b   1.000
_cell.length_c   1.000
_cell.angle_alpha   90.00
_cell.angle_beta   90.00
_cell.angle_gamma   90.00
#
_symmetry.space_group_name_H-M   'P 1'
#
loop_
_entity.id
_entity.type
_entity.pdbx_description
1 polymer ?
#
loop_
_entity_poly.entity_id
_entity_poly.type
_entity_poly.pdbx_seq_one_letter_code
_entity_poly.pdbx_strand_id
1 'polypeptide(L)'
;MRAGVGWGLLAALVPPVAASAADVTTVRTESFPRPPYSGATYYVYERAGQTICTKLAVCNKFDQCETSYVPGAFRAPEDTATGDPYGTTPAVPIAPASLAKHVCLTRFGLVQR
;
A
#
# COMPACT_ATOMS: atom_id res chain seq x y z
N MET A 1 12.64 18.09 -67.75
CA MET A 1 13.71 18.25 -66.74
C MET A 1 13.17 17.77 -65.39
N ARG A 2 13.84 16.74 -64.84
CA ARG A 2 13.93 16.26 -63.44
C ARG A 2 12.69 15.88 -62.59
N ALA A 3 12.76 14.64 -62.13
CA ALA A 3 11.96 13.91 -61.13
C ALA A 3 12.33 14.25 -59.67
N GLY A 4 11.53 13.71 -58.73
CA GLY A 4 11.87 13.49 -57.31
C GLY A 4 10.62 13.59 -56.42
N VAL A 5 9.84 12.52 -56.20
CA VAL A 5 9.99 11.51 -55.12
C VAL A 5 10.66 12.05 -53.86
N GLY A 6 9.90 12.10 -52.77
CA GLY A 6 10.42 12.40 -51.43
C GLY A 6 9.44 11.96 -50.34
N TRP A 7 9.55 10.70 -49.93
CA TRP A 7 8.96 10.15 -48.72
C TRP A 7 9.39 10.96 -47.48
N GLY A 8 8.43 11.52 -46.74
CA GLY A 8 8.66 12.12 -45.42
C GLY A 8 8.04 11.23 -44.34
N LEU A 9 8.88 10.54 -43.58
CA LEU A 9 8.51 9.61 -42.52
C LEU A 9 7.60 10.26 -41.47
N LEU A 10 6.42 9.69 -41.28
CA LEU A 10 5.63 9.87 -40.06
C LEU A 10 6.36 9.14 -38.93
N ALA A 11 7.05 9.89 -38.09
CA ALA A 11 7.62 9.39 -36.85
C ALA A 11 6.48 8.89 -35.95
N ALA A 12 6.34 7.58 -35.81
CA ALA A 12 5.44 6.96 -34.85
C ALA A 12 5.93 7.32 -33.44
N LEU A 13 5.23 8.26 -32.80
CA LEU A 13 5.32 8.52 -31.37
C LEU A 13 4.80 7.27 -30.64
N VAL A 14 5.70 6.33 -30.34
CA VAL A 14 5.41 5.23 -29.41
C VAL A 14 5.36 5.84 -28.01
N PRO A 15 4.21 5.90 -27.33
CA PRO A 15 4.18 6.34 -25.95
C PRO A 15 5.00 5.36 -25.11
N PRO A 16 5.83 5.83 -24.16
CA PRO A 16 6.48 4.94 -23.23
C PRO A 16 5.39 4.19 -22.46
N VAL A 17 5.41 2.87 -22.56
CA VAL A 17 4.60 2.01 -21.69
C VAL A 17 5.08 2.29 -20.27
N ALA A 18 4.35 3.13 -19.54
CA ALA A 18 4.47 3.23 -18.11
C ALA A 18 4.18 1.84 -17.57
N ALA A 19 5.21 1.11 -17.14
CA ALA A 19 5.04 -0.15 -16.44
C ALA A 19 4.10 0.12 -15.28
N SER A 20 2.90 -0.46 -15.36
CA SER A 20 1.76 -0.14 -14.50
C SER A 20 2.11 -0.39 -13.04
N ALA A 21 2.45 0.68 -12.31
CA ALA A 21 2.53 0.68 -10.84
C ALA A 21 1.18 0.30 -10.17
N ALA A 22 0.13 0.09 -10.96
CA ALA A 22 -1.20 -0.25 -10.54
C ALA A 22 -1.28 -1.60 -9.79
N ASP A 23 -0.44 -2.60 -10.10
CA ASP A 23 -0.63 -3.95 -9.52
C ASP A 23 0.37 -4.32 -8.40
N VAL A 24 1.30 -3.43 -8.08
CA VAL A 24 2.25 -3.68 -6.98
C VAL A 24 1.54 -3.47 -5.65
N THR A 25 1.51 -4.52 -4.82
CA THR A 25 1.08 -4.37 -3.42
C THR A 25 2.21 -3.79 -2.59
N THR A 26 1.91 -2.71 -1.89
CA THR A 26 2.83 -2.08 -0.94
C THR A 26 2.28 -2.19 0.48
N VAL A 27 3.16 -2.01 1.46
CA VAL A 27 2.77 -1.82 2.86
C VAL A 27 3.49 -0.62 3.42
N ARG A 28 2.77 0.23 4.14
CA ARG A 28 3.35 1.23 5.06
C ARG A 28 2.81 0.99 6.47
N THR A 29 3.43 1.63 7.44
CA THR A 29 2.95 1.67 8.82
C THR A 29 2.60 3.08 9.25
N GLU A 30 1.59 3.21 10.09
CA GLU A 30 1.19 4.46 10.76
C GLU A 30 1.01 4.17 12.25
N SER A 31 1.58 5.01 13.12
CA SER A 31 1.59 4.80 14.56
C SER A 31 0.84 5.92 15.31
N PHE A 32 0.04 5.53 16.29
CA PHE A 32 -0.78 6.42 17.13
C PHE A 32 -0.55 6.14 18.62
N PRO A 33 -0.50 7.18 19.46
CA PRO A 33 -0.39 6.99 20.89
C PRO A 33 -1.75 6.52 21.43
N ARG A 34 -1.75 5.54 22.34
CA ARG A 34 -2.94 5.14 23.09
C ARG A 34 -2.66 5.17 24.59
N PRO A 35 -2.90 6.30 25.27
CA PRO A 35 -2.69 6.42 26.71
C PRO A 35 -3.48 5.36 27.51
N PRO A 36 -2.99 4.95 28.69
CA PRO A 36 -1.80 5.47 29.38
C PRO A 36 -0.49 4.79 28.99
N TYR A 37 -0.51 3.56 28.45
CA TYR A 37 0.71 2.77 28.20
C TYR A 37 0.58 1.84 26.99
N SER A 38 -0.10 2.30 25.93
CA SER A 38 -0.24 1.53 24.70
C SER A 38 0.00 2.38 23.46
N GLY A 39 0.18 1.70 22.33
CA GLY A 39 0.28 2.33 21.02
C GLY A 39 -0.44 1.48 19.98
N ALA A 40 -1.08 2.13 19.03
CA ALA A 40 -1.64 1.49 17.86
C ALA A 40 -0.67 1.62 16.69
N THR A 41 -0.43 0.51 15.99
CA THR A 41 0.28 0.49 14.71
C THR A 41 -0.62 -0.11 13.65
N TYR A 42 -0.91 0.69 12.64
CA TYR A 42 -1.62 0.29 11.44
C TYR A 42 -0.60 -0.16 10.41
N TYR A 43 -0.82 -1.32 9.80
CA TYR A 43 -0.12 -1.76 8.60
C TYR A 43 -1.11 -1.61 7.45
N VAL A 44 -0.89 -0.60 6.63
CA VAL A 44 -1.78 -0.20 5.54
C VAL A 44 -1.26 -0.85 4.26
N TYR A 45 -2.03 -1.80 3.73
CA TYR A 45 -1.72 -2.48 2.48
C TYR A 45 -2.40 -1.77 1.33
N GLU A 46 -1.62 -1.36 0.34
CA GLU A 46 -2.14 -0.63 -0.81
C GLU A 46 -1.84 -1.32 -2.13
N ARG A 47 -2.75 -1.16 -3.08
CA ARG A 47 -2.61 -1.55 -4.49
C ARG A 47 -3.38 -0.54 -5.32
N ALA A 48 -2.85 -0.14 -6.48
CA ALA A 48 -3.47 0.84 -7.36
C ALA A 48 -3.88 2.16 -6.65
N GLY A 49 -3.13 2.59 -5.64
CA GLY A 49 -3.44 3.79 -4.85
C GLY A 49 -4.63 3.64 -3.88
N GLN A 50 -5.14 2.43 -3.67
CA GLN A 50 -6.23 2.14 -2.76
C GLN A 50 -5.75 1.26 -1.61
N THR A 51 -6.21 1.53 -0.38
CA THR A 51 -6.02 0.60 0.73
C THR A 51 -6.91 -0.62 0.52
N ILE A 52 -6.29 -1.79 0.34
CA ILE A 52 -6.98 -3.06 0.12
C ILE A 52 -7.16 -3.85 1.42
N CYS A 53 -6.31 -3.62 2.42
CA CYS A 53 -6.38 -4.27 3.72
C CYS A 53 -5.69 -3.42 4.77
N THR A 54 -6.20 -3.47 6.01
CA THR A 54 -5.58 -2.82 7.16
C THR A 54 -5.41 -3.84 8.27
N LYS A 55 -4.18 -3.99 8.78
CA LYS A 55 -3.92 -4.68 10.04
C LYS A 55 -3.73 -3.63 11.12
N LEU A 56 -4.48 -3.72 12.22
CA LEU A 56 -4.23 -2.93 13.42
C LEU A 56 -3.55 -3.84 14.45
N ALA A 57 -2.45 -3.36 15.03
CA ALA A 57 -1.81 -3.95 16.20
C ALA A 57 -1.81 -2.92 17.34
N VAL A 58 -2.47 -3.22 18.45
CA VAL A 58 -2.45 -2.40 19.66
C VAL A 58 -1.57 -3.10 20.69
N CYS A 59 -0.43 -2.51 21.01
CA CYS A 59 0.54 -3.09 21.94
C CYS A 59 0.57 -2.29 23.24
N ASN A 60 0.63 -2.99 24.38
CA ASN A 60 0.87 -2.36 25.68
C ASN A 60 2.38 -2.23 25.97
N LYS A 61 2.76 -1.61 27.09
CA LYS A 61 4.17 -1.44 27.52
C LYS A 61 4.96 -2.72 27.78
N PHE A 62 4.31 -3.89 27.74
CA PHE A 62 4.94 -5.20 27.91
C PHE A 62 5.03 -5.95 26.58
N ASP A 63 4.88 -5.24 25.45
CA ASP A 63 4.88 -5.79 24.08
C ASP A 63 3.81 -6.85 23.83
N GLN A 64 2.75 -6.87 24.65
CA GLN A 64 1.58 -7.71 24.39
C GLN A 64 0.68 -6.97 23.41
N CYS A 65 0.52 -7.55 22.22
CA CYS A 65 -0.21 -6.94 21.13
C CYS A 65 -1.51 -7.69 20.82
N GLU A 66 -2.61 -6.96 20.75
CA GLU A 66 -3.84 -7.43 20.14
C GLU A 66 -3.87 -7.03 18.66
N THR A 67 -4.17 -7.98 17.78
CA THR A 67 -4.20 -7.71 16.33
C THR A 67 -5.57 -7.95 15.73
N SER A 68 -6.03 -7.01 14.92
CA SER A 68 -7.22 -7.15 14.10
C SER A 68 -6.90 -6.89 12.62
N TYR A 69 -7.73 -7.46 11.75
CA TYR A 69 -7.58 -7.36 10.29
C TYR A 69 -8.91 -6.93 9.72
N VAL A 70 -8.90 -5.87 8.92
CA VAL A 70 -10.10 -5.28 8.31
C VAL A 70 -9.86 -5.16 6.80
N PRO A 71 -10.82 -5.58 5.96
CA PRO A 71 -10.71 -5.36 4.52
C PRO A 71 -10.83 -3.85 4.22
N GLY A 72 -10.02 -3.35 3.30
CA GLY A 72 -10.01 -1.94 2.93
C GLY A 72 -9.36 -1.01 3.95
N ALA A 73 -9.66 0.28 3.82
CA ALA A 73 -9.20 1.32 4.74
C ALA A 73 -9.94 1.23 6.07
N PHE A 74 -9.19 1.28 7.17
CA PHE A 74 -9.76 1.26 8.51
C PHE A 74 -8.94 2.13 9.47
N ARG A 75 -9.65 2.87 10.32
CA ARG A 75 -9.08 3.55 11.48
C ARG A 75 -10.05 3.46 12.65
N ALA A 76 -9.54 3.10 13.82
CA ALA A 76 -10.34 3.01 15.03
C ALA A 76 -10.82 4.41 15.47
N PRO A 77 -12.01 4.55 16.06
CA PRO A 77 -12.54 5.84 16.50
C PRO A 77 -11.59 6.64 17.42
N GLU A 78 -10.92 5.96 18.34
CA GLU A 78 -9.95 6.54 19.27
C GLU A 78 -8.76 7.22 18.55
N ASP A 79 -8.27 6.59 17.47
CA ASP A 79 -7.14 7.11 16.71
C ASP A 79 -7.58 8.19 15.71
N THR A 80 -8.81 8.11 15.22
CA THR A 80 -9.42 9.20 14.42
C THR A 80 -9.54 10.49 15.23
N ALA A 81 -9.94 10.39 16.50
CA ALA A 81 -10.03 11.55 17.39
C ALA A 81 -8.65 12.15 17.71
N THR A 82 -7.59 11.34 17.66
CA THR A 82 -6.21 11.78 17.90
C THR A 82 -5.65 12.60 16.72
N GLY A 83 -6.17 12.40 15.50
CA GLY A 83 -5.79 13.14 14.31
C GLY A 83 -4.73 12.42 13.47
N ASP A 84 -3.58 13.06 13.26
CA ASP A 84 -2.49 12.52 12.44
C ASP A 84 -1.62 11.52 13.22
N PRO A 85 -1.05 10.51 12.54
CA PRO A 85 -0.10 9.58 13.17
C PRO A 85 1.18 10.32 13.60
N TYR A 86 1.78 9.90 14.71
CA TYR A 86 3.06 10.46 15.16
C TYR A 86 4.25 9.86 14.40
N GLY A 87 4.04 8.76 13.68
CA GLY A 87 5.08 8.09 12.90
C GLY A 87 4.49 7.36 11.71
N THR A 88 5.12 7.53 10.55
CA THR A 88 4.73 6.86 9.30
C THR A 88 5.98 6.34 8.60
N THR A 89 5.91 5.14 8.01
CA THR A 89 6.97 4.63 7.13
C THR A 89 6.62 4.85 5.66
N PRO A 90 7.60 4.95 4.75
CA PRO A 90 7.31 4.95 3.32
C PRO A 90 6.62 3.65 2.90
N ALA A 91 5.78 3.72 1.87
CA ALA A 91 5.19 2.51 1.29
C ALA A 91 6.27 1.67 0.61
N VAL A 92 6.45 0.43 1.08
CA VAL A 92 7.45 -0.50 0.55
C VAL A 92 6.75 -1.60 -0.26
N PRO A 93 7.22 -1.90 -1.49
CA PRO A 93 6.66 -2.99 -2.28
C PRO A 93 6.89 -4.34 -1.60
N ILE A 94 5.83 -5.15 -1.56
CA ILE A 94 5.91 -6.53 -1.06
C ILE A 94 6.34 -7.41 -2.22
N ALA A 95 7.47 -8.11 -2.05
CA ALA A 95 7.93 -9.07 -3.05
C ALA A 95 6.84 -10.14 -3.30
N PRO A 96 6.59 -10.56 -4.56
CA PRO A 96 5.53 -11.53 -4.88
C PRO A 96 5.59 -12.81 -4.04
N ALA A 97 6.78 -13.37 -3.85
CA ALA A 97 7.01 -14.57 -3.03
C ALA A 97 6.69 -14.38 -1.52
N SER A 98 6.53 -13.15 -1.07
CA SER A 98 6.18 -12.82 0.32
C SER A 98 4.71 -12.49 0.51
N LEU A 99 3.92 -12.24 -0.54
CA LEU A 99 2.51 -11.85 -0.42
C LEU A 99 1.69 -12.87 0.40
N ALA A 100 1.92 -14.16 0.20
CA ALA A 100 1.24 -15.23 0.93
C ALA A 100 1.61 -15.30 2.43
N LYS A 101 2.68 -14.60 2.87
CA LYS A 101 3.08 -14.52 4.27
C LYS A 101 2.31 -13.44 5.04
N HIS A 102 1.63 -12.53 4.33
CA HIS A 102 0.86 -11.46 4.96
C HIS A 102 -0.57 -11.92 5.26
N VAL A 103 -0.86 -12.10 6.55
CA VAL A 103 -2.18 -12.57 7.04
C VAL A 103 -3.32 -11.68 6.57
N CYS A 104 -3.11 -10.35 6.51
CA CYS A 104 -4.13 -9.41 6.00
C CYS A 104 -4.56 -9.80 4.57
N LEU A 105 -3.58 -10.08 3.70
CA LEU A 105 -3.84 -10.40 2.30
C LEU A 105 -4.47 -11.79 2.14
N THR A 106 -3.95 -12.80 2.84
CA THR A 106 -4.46 -14.17 2.71
C THR A 106 -5.84 -14.34 3.31
N ARG A 107 -6.13 -13.71 4.46
CA ARG A 107 -7.42 -13.80 5.15
C ARG A 107 -8.59 -13.33 4.28
N PHE A 108 -8.34 -12.37 3.37
CA PHE A 108 -9.37 -11.81 2.50
C PHE A 108 -9.18 -12.19 1.02
N GLY A 109 -8.31 -13.15 0.70
CA GLY A 109 -8.12 -13.62 -0.69
C GLY A 109 -7.53 -12.56 -1.63
N LEU A 110 -6.72 -11.63 -1.11
CA LEU A 110 -6.18 -10.49 -1.84
C LEU A 110 -4.77 -10.74 -2.43
N VAL A 111 -4.24 -11.96 -2.33
CA VAL A 111 -2.93 -12.31 -2.88
C VAL A 111 -3.04 -12.44 -4.40
N GLN A 112 -2.34 -11.58 -5.15
CA GLN A 112 -2.14 -11.73 -6.59
C GLN A 112 -0.96 -12.68 -6.82
N ARG A 113 -1.03 -13.50 -7.87
CA ARG A 113 0.06 -14.39 -8.30
C ARG A 113 0.86 -13.75 -9.43
#